data_AF-A0AAA9T7Z5-F1
#
_entry.id   AF-A0AAA9T7Z5-F1
#
_cell.length_a   1.000
_cell.length_b   1.000
_cell.length_c   1.000
_cell.angle_alpha   90.00
_cell.angle_beta   90.00
_cell.angle_gamma   90.00
#
_symmetry.space_group_name_H-M   'P 1'
#
loop_
_entity.id
_entity.type
_entity.pdbx_description
1 polymer ?
#
loop_
_entity_poly.entity_id
_entity_poly.type
_entity_poly.pdbx_seq_one_letter_code
_entity_poly.pdbx_strand_id
1 'polypeptide(L)'
;MAAAGTCGTGTRSTGSMVAAASTNNVTSFQRRGPRASGADSGCSRLVSIAGTRPSVRNGQLLVSTGLPALDQLLGGGLAVGTVLLIEEDKYNIYSPLLFKYFLAEGIVSGHALLVASAKEDPADILQKLPAPLIDDSYKKECDEDVCSHKMEPDIKMKIAWRYQLLPKMEAGPVSSSRFGHYYDISKRIPQELIETSKWHGFFLPEKISSAFNVESCSLTPGYMKLLQFIQNIIYKEGFDGSNPQKKQKNILRIGIQNLGSPLWGDDICCTENCDTSHSLTKFLYILRGLLRTSLSACIITMPTHLIQNKAVIARVTNLSDTVVGLESFIGSEKETNPLYKDYHGLIHIRQIPRLNNLIYDISDVKDLAFKLKKKLFTIEPKDKG
;
A
#
# COMPACT_ATOMS: atom_id res chain seq x y z
N MET A 1 59.20 -0.14 48.57
CA MET A 1 60.51 -0.78 48.33
C MET A 1 60.34 -1.68 47.12
N ALA A 2 60.86 -1.41 45.91
CA ALA A 2 61.94 -0.52 45.45
C ALA A 2 63.38 -1.07 45.62
N ALA A 3 63.76 -2.00 44.72
CA ALA A 3 65.10 -2.29 44.18
C ALA A 3 64.85 -3.25 42.99
N ALA A 4 65.39 -3.14 41.75
CA ALA A 4 66.56 -2.50 41.15
C ALA A 4 67.87 -3.32 41.19
N GLY A 5 68.50 -3.47 40.02
CA GLY A 5 69.70 -4.28 39.78
C GLY A 5 69.40 -5.60 39.03
N THR A 6 70.18 -6.04 38.03
CA THR A 6 71.42 -5.49 37.44
C THR A 6 71.45 -5.63 35.90
N CYS A 7 72.33 -4.89 35.22
CA CYS A 7 72.45 -4.87 33.77
C CYS A 7 73.54 -5.84 33.25
N GLY A 8 73.36 -6.32 32.02
CA GLY A 8 74.42 -6.86 31.15
C GLY A 8 74.53 -6.04 29.87
N THR A 9 75.74 -5.58 29.53
CA THR A 9 76.15 -4.89 28.29
C THR A 9 75.67 -5.63 27.01
N GLY A 10 75.30 -5.01 25.87
CA GLY A 10 75.80 -3.77 25.24
C GLY A 10 77.10 -4.06 24.46
N THR A 11 77.39 -3.60 23.23
CA THR A 11 76.66 -2.85 22.16
C THR A 11 77.38 -3.22 20.81
N ARG A 12 77.08 -2.73 19.58
CA ARG A 12 76.34 -1.54 19.10
C ARG A 12 75.78 -1.74 17.66
N SER A 13 74.75 -0.94 17.35
CA SER A 13 74.24 -0.47 16.04
C SER A 13 75.35 -0.03 15.04
N THR A 14 75.19 -0.04 13.70
CA THR A 14 74.14 0.55 12.82
C THR A 14 74.17 -0.08 11.40
N GLY A 15 73.14 0.00 10.53
CA GLY A 15 71.75 0.45 10.74
C GLY A 15 70.92 0.60 9.45
N SER A 16 69.59 0.45 9.59
CA SER A 16 68.48 1.02 8.78
C SER A 16 68.30 0.66 7.29
N MET A 17 67.12 0.11 6.94
CA MET A 17 66.04 0.79 6.19
C MET A 17 64.70 0.02 6.37
N VAL A 18 63.56 0.62 6.01
CA VAL A 18 62.21 0.17 6.40
C VAL A 18 61.27 0.05 5.20
N ALA A 19 60.48 -1.04 5.11
CA ALA A 19 59.21 -1.08 4.38
C ALA A 19 58.30 -2.23 4.92
N ALA A 20 57.00 -1.98 5.05
CA ALA A 20 56.04 -2.93 5.61
C ALA A 20 55.59 -4.00 4.59
N ALA A 21 55.24 -5.19 5.08
CA ALA A 21 54.65 -6.25 4.27
C ALA A 21 53.19 -5.96 3.89
N SER A 22 52.83 -6.18 2.63
CA SER A 22 51.48 -5.94 2.10
C SER A 22 50.54 -7.14 2.34
N THR A 23 49.75 -7.10 3.41
CA THR A 23 48.66 -8.07 3.66
C THR A 23 47.34 -7.57 3.08
N ASN A 24 46.90 -8.18 1.97
CA ASN A 24 45.63 -7.86 1.31
C ASN A 24 44.43 -8.36 2.11
N ASN A 25 43.82 -7.49 2.92
CA ASN A 25 42.56 -7.76 3.62
C ASN A 25 41.36 -7.79 2.65
N VAL A 26 41.14 -8.91 1.96
CA VAL A 26 39.95 -9.17 1.15
C VAL A 26 38.84 -9.72 2.05
N THR A 27 37.82 -8.91 2.34
CA THR A 27 36.67 -9.30 3.18
C THR A 27 35.68 -10.18 2.42
N SER A 28 35.97 -11.49 2.36
CA SER A 28 35.27 -12.46 1.52
C SER A 28 33.87 -12.89 2.03
N PHE A 29 32.91 -11.97 2.10
CA PHE A 29 31.49 -12.29 2.34
C PHE A 29 30.79 -12.87 1.10
N GLN A 30 31.26 -14.02 0.62
CA GLN A 30 30.56 -14.81 -0.38
C GLN A 30 29.37 -15.56 0.26
N ARG A 31 28.15 -15.04 0.10
CA ARG A 31 26.92 -15.80 0.40
C ARG A 31 26.83 -16.99 -0.56
N ARG A 32 27.23 -18.19 -0.10
CA ARG A 32 27.00 -19.45 -0.83
C ARG A 32 25.49 -19.65 -1.02
N GLY A 33 25.03 -19.68 -2.27
CA GLY A 33 23.72 -20.24 -2.60
C GLY A 33 23.72 -21.77 -2.41
N PRO A 34 22.57 -22.41 -2.13
CA PRO A 34 22.52 -23.86 -1.99
C PRO A 34 22.85 -24.55 -3.32
N ARG A 35 23.85 -25.44 -3.33
CA ARG A 35 23.97 -26.46 -4.37
C ARG A 35 22.93 -27.55 -4.11
N ALA A 36 22.28 -28.03 -5.16
CA ALA A 36 21.31 -29.12 -5.03
C ALA A 36 22.04 -30.47 -4.84
N SER A 37 21.98 -30.99 -3.62
CA SER A 37 22.31 -32.37 -3.25
C SER A 37 21.37 -32.75 -2.10
N GLY A 38 20.70 -33.90 -2.20
CA GLY A 38 19.50 -34.21 -1.42
C GLY A 38 19.71 -34.72 0.02
N ALA A 39 18.69 -35.43 0.50
CA ALA A 39 18.37 -35.78 1.89
C ALA A 39 17.70 -34.65 2.69
N ASP A 40 16.59 -35.00 3.36
CA ASP A 40 15.69 -34.04 3.99
C ASP A 40 16.25 -33.44 5.28
N SER A 41 16.18 -32.12 5.37
CA SER A 41 16.28 -31.39 6.63
C SER A 41 15.28 -30.23 6.61
N GLY A 42 14.60 -30.02 7.74
CA GLY A 42 13.40 -29.19 7.86
C GLY A 42 13.64 -27.68 7.76
N CYS A 43 14.18 -27.19 6.65
CA CYS A 43 14.21 -25.77 6.34
C CYS A 43 12.78 -25.27 6.11
N SER A 44 12.24 -24.51 7.05
CA SER A 44 10.89 -23.95 7.01
C SER A 44 10.77 -22.92 5.89
N ARG A 45 10.39 -23.40 4.70
CA ARG A 45 9.90 -22.55 3.61
C ARG A 45 8.81 -21.64 4.19
N LEU A 46 9.07 -20.33 4.20
CA LEU A 46 8.08 -19.33 4.62
C LEU A 46 6.80 -19.59 3.83
N VAL A 47 5.67 -19.73 4.53
CA VAL A 47 4.40 -20.13 3.92
C VAL A 47 3.94 -19.02 2.96
N SER A 48 4.24 -19.19 1.69
CA SER A 48 3.96 -18.23 0.63
C SER A 48 2.47 -18.23 0.31
N ILE A 49 1.75 -17.23 0.82
CA ILE A 49 0.37 -16.95 0.41
C ILE A 49 0.41 -16.37 -1.02
N ALA A 50 -0.49 -16.81 -1.89
CA ALA A 50 -0.59 -16.29 -3.26
C ALA A 50 -0.85 -14.77 -3.26
N GLY A 51 -0.30 -14.03 -4.23
CA GLY A 51 -0.47 -12.57 -4.30
C GLY A 51 0.18 -11.76 -3.17
N THR A 52 1.17 -12.33 -2.46
CA THR A 52 1.90 -11.67 -1.37
C THR A 52 3.41 -11.64 -1.57
N ARG A 53 4.08 -10.69 -0.91
CA ARG A 53 5.54 -10.59 -0.88
C ARG A 53 6.03 -10.12 0.48
N PRO A 54 7.09 -10.72 1.06
CA PRO A 54 7.71 -10.17 2.26
C PRO A 54 8.40 -8.83 1.95
N SER A 55 8.18 -7.84 2.82
CA SER A 55 8.84 -6.54 2.81
C SER A 55 10.35 -6.71 2.99
N VAL A 56 11.14 -6.14 2.08
CA VAL A 56 12.60 -6.15 2.14
C VAL A 56 13.12 -5.35 3.35
N ARG A 57 12.36 -4.37 3.84
CA ARG A 57 12.76 -3.47 4.93
C ARG A 57 12.52 -4.04 6.33
N ASN A 58 11.39 -4.72 6.54
CA ASN A 58 10.93 -5.12 7.89
C ASN A 58 10.27 -6.52 7.95
N GLY A 59 10.36 -7.33 6.88
CA GLY A 59 9.88 -8.71 6.83
C GLY A 59 8.36 -8.91 6.86
N GLN A 60 7.57 -7.85 6.99
CA GLN A 60 6.11 -7.91 7.02
C GLN A 60 5.54 -8.40 5.69
N LEU A 61 4.41 -9.10 5.75
CA LEU A 61 3.72 -9.56 4.55
C LEU A 61 3.02 -8.38 3.87
N LEU A 62 3.37 -8.12 2.61
CA LEU A 62 2.77 -7.08 1.78
C LEU A 62 1.80 -7.69 0.76
N VAL A 63 0.80 -6.90 0.41
CA VAL A 63 -0.31 -7.17 -0.51
C VAL A 63 -0.41 -6.01 -1.50
N SER A 64 -0.51 -6.26 -2.81
CA SER A 64 -0.58 -5.17 -3.80
C SER A 64 -1.91 -4.41 -3.72
N THR A 65 -1.84 -3.09 -3.81
CA THR A 65 -2.99 -2.17 -3.93
C THR A 65 -3.72 -2.27 -5.28
N GLY A 66 -3.21 -3.05 -6.24
CA GLY A 66 -3.69 -3.07 -7.63
C GLY A 66 -3.22 -1.88 -8.46
N LEU A 67 -2.33 -1.04 -7.91
CA LEU A 67 -1.69 0.05 -8.62
C LEU A 67 -0.18 0.05 -8.30
N PRO A 68 0.68 -0.52 -9.17
CA PRO A 68 2.11 -0.69 -8.88
C PRO A 68 2.86 0.61 -8.51
N ALA A 69 2.44 1.76 -9.07
CA ALA A 69 3.00 3.07 -8.71
C ALA A 69 2.66 3.48 -7.26
N LEU A 70 1.45 3.17 -6.77
CA LEU A 70 1.07 3.39 -5.37
C LEU A 70 1.80 2.38 -4.45
N ASP A 71 1.93 1.11 -4.87
CA ASP A 71 2.71 0.13 -4.11
C ASP A 71 4.15 0.59 -3.89
N GLN A 72 4.81 1.13 -4.93
CA GLN A 72 6.16 1.69 -4.83
C GLN A 72 6.23 2.84 -3.81
N LEU A 73 5.28 3.77 -3.85
CA LEU A 73 5.17 4.90 -2.94
C LEU A 73 4.90 4.50 -1.48
N LEU A 74 4.22 3.36 -1.26
CA LEU A 74 3.99 2.79 0.08
C LEU A 74 5.16 1.92 0.60
N GLY A 75 6.29 1.90 -0.10
CA GLY A 75 7.47 1.11 0.29
C GLY A 75 7.47 -0.33 -0.23
N GLY A 76 6.61 -0.64 -1.20
CA GLY A 76 6.55 -1.92 -1.92
C GLY A 76 5.24 -2.70 -1.78
N GLY A 77 4.14 -2.07 -1.33
CA GLY A 77 2.81 -2.67 -1.14
C GLY A 77 2.12 -2.27 0.17
N LEU A 78 0.85 -2.65 0.34
CA LEU A 78 0.11 -2.47 1.60
C LEU A 78 0.42 -3.63 2.56
N ALA A 79 0.74 -3.33 3.82
CA ALA A 79 1.06 -4.37 4.81
C ALA A 79 -0.20 -5.05 5.37
N VAL A 80 -0.15 -6.38 5.57
CA VAL A 80 -1.19 -7.13 6.28
C VAL A 80 -1.30 -6.65 7.72
N GLY A 81 -2.52 -6.52 8.22
CA GLY A 81 -2.86 -5.97 9.54
C GLY A 81 -3.04 -4.45 9.58
N THR A 82 -3.08 -3.77 8.43
CA THR A 82 -3.19 -2.30 8.34
C THR A 82 -4.49 -1.78 7.74
N VAL A 83 -4.78 -0.50 8.05
CA VAL A 83 -5.77 0.35 7.37
C VAL A 83 -5.08 1.33 6.42
N LEU A 84 -5.45 1.28 5.14
CA LEU A 84 -5.22 2.34 4.15
C LEU A 84 -6.48 3.21 4.03
N LEU A 85 -6.37 4.47 4.43
CA LEU A 85 -7.38 5.49 4.20
C LEU A 85 -7.09 6.24 2.90
N ILE A 86 -8.05 6.25 1.98
CA ILE A 86 -8.12 7.13 0.84
C ILE A 86 -9.11 8.25 1.14
N GLU A 87 -8.64 9.49 1.16
CA GLU A 87 -9.53 10.64 1.24
C GLU A 87 -10.04 10.98 -0.16
N GLU A 88 -11.36 11.09 -0.29
CA GLU A 88 -12.03 11.24 -1.58
C GLU A 88 -11.85 12.63 -2.18
N ASP A 89 -11.65 12.68 -3.50
CA ASP A 89 -11.66 13.93 -4.25
C ASP A 89 -13.07 14.57 -4.22
N LYS A 90 -13.14 15.88 -4.46
CA LYS A 90 -14.37 16.70 -4.35
C LYS A 90 -15.57 16.17 -5.15
N TYR A 91 -15.33 15.40 -6.22
CA TYR A 91 -16.38 14.82 -7.07
C TYR A 91 -16.44 13.29 -6.97
N ASN A 92 -15.61 12.68 -6.10
CA ASN A 92 -15.47 11.24 -5.88
C ASN A 92 -15.32 10.44 -7.20
N ILE A 93 -14.45 10.92 -8.09
CA ILE A 93 -14.22 10.33 -9.42
C ILE A 93 -13.07 9.31 -9.37
N TYR A 94 -11.99 9.60 -8.64
CA TYR A 94 -10.76 8.83 -8.64
C TYR A 94 -10.63 7.91 -7.41
N SER A 95 -11.22 8.28 -6.28
CA SER A 95 -11.31 7.41 -5.10
C SER A 95 -11.97 6.05 -5.38
N PRO A 96 -13.09 5.95 -6.12
CA PRO A 96 -13.70 4.65 -6.43
C PRO A 96 -12.89 3.83 -7.43
N LEU A 97 -12.01 4.47 -8.21
CA LEU A 97 -11.11 3.77 -9.13
C LEU A 97 -9.98 3.06 -8.37
N LEU A 98 -9.32 3.74 -7.43
CA LEU A 98 -8.32 3.11 -6.56
C LEU A 98 -8.93 2.00 -5.69
N PHE A 99 -10.16 2.22 -5.18
CA PHE A 99 -10.93 1.20 -4.47
C PHE A 99 -11.18 -0.05 -5.34
N LYS A 100 -11.56 0.13 -6.61
CA LYS A 100 -11.77 -0.97 -7.56
C LYS A 100 -10.47 -1.70 -7.90
N TYR A 101 -9.33 -1.01 -8.04
CA TYR A 101 -8.04 -1.69 -8.24
C TYR A 101 -7.68 -2.63 -7.08
N PHE A 102 -7.87 -2.21 -5.83
CA PHE A 102 -7.61 -3.04 -4.66
C PHE A 102 -8.47 -4.32 -4.61
N LEU A 103 -9.73 -4.23 -5.05
CA LEU A 103 -10.64 -5.37 -5.14
C LEU A 103 -10.33 -6.27 -6.34
N ALA A 104 -10.03 -5.69 -7.50
CA ALA A 104 -9.64 -6.42 -8.72
C ALA A 104 -8.37 -7.27 -8.48
N GLU A 105 -7.36 -6.68 -7.85
CA GLU A 105 -6.13 -7.37 -7.44
C GLU A 105 -6.38 -8.44 -6.37
N GLY A 106 -7.49 -8.34 -5.64
CA GLY A 106 -7.98 -9.42 -4.80
C GLY A 106 -8.46 -10.63 -5.59
N ILE A 107 -9.34 -10.41 -6.58
CA ILE A 107 -9.85 -11.48 -7.45
C ILE A 107 -8.70 -12.15 -8.21
N VAL A 108 -7.83 -11.37 -8.86
CA VAL A 108 -6.72 -11.89 -9.68
C VAL A 108 -5.71 -12.68 -8.85
N SER A 109 -5.45 -12.26 -7.61
CA SER A 109 -4.58 -13.00 -6.67
C SER A 109 -5.26 -14.21 -5.99
N GLY A 110 -6.57 -14.42 -6.14
CA GLY A 110 -7.33 -15.44 -5.41
C GLY A 110 -7.58 -15.14 -3.93
N HIS A 111 -7.46 -13.88 -3.51
CA HIS A 111 -7.74 -13.43 -2.15
C HIS A 111 -9.24 -13.49 -1.83
N ALA A 112 -9.58 -13.64 -0.54
CA ALA A 112 -10.95 -13.44 -0.09
C ALA A 112 -11.28 -11.94 -0.04
N LEU A 113 -12.48 -11.55 -0.45
CA LEU A 113 -12.95 -10.16 -0.42
C LEU A 113 -14.05 -9.95 0.62
N LEU A 114 -14.08 -8.77 1.24
CA LEU A 114 -15.24 -8.25 1.95
C LEU A 114 -15.49 -6.83 1.47
N VAL A 115 -16.63 -6.60 0.80
CA VAL A 115 -16.99 -5.30 0.22
C VAL A 115 -18.16 -4.72 1.00
N ALA A 116 -17.94 -3.57 1.63
CA ALA A 116 -18.91 -2.86 2.43
C ALA A 116 -19.22 -1.47 1.83
N SER A 117 -20.49 -1.18 1.60
CA SER A 117 -20.95 0.12 1.10
C SER A 117 -22.32 0.49 1.68
N ALA A 118 -22.57 1.80 1.73
CA ALA A 118 -23.87 2.39 2.05
C ALA A 118 -24.50 3.13 0.85
N LYS A 119 -23.84 3.12 -0.32
CA LYS A 119 -24.22 3.90 -1.51
C LYS A 119 -24.63 3.03 -2.71
N GLU A 120 -23.83 2.02 -3.02
CA GLU A 120 -24.02 1.10 -4.16
C GLU A 120 -23.97 -0.34 -3.62
N ASP A 121 -24.65 -1.27 -4.30
CA ASP A 121 -24.59 -2.69 -3.90
C ASP A 121 -23.16 -3.24 -4.09
N PRO A 122 -22.60 -3.98 -3.12
CA PRO A 122 -21.35 -4.73 -3.29
C PRO A 122 -21.24 -5.53 -4.61
N ALA A 123 -22.30 -6.21 -5.06
CA ALA A 123 -22.33 -6.95 -6.31
C ALA A 123 -22.17 -6.04 -7.53
N ASP A 124 -22.87 -4.90 -7.53
CA ASP A 124 -22.75 -3.83 -8.54
C ASP A 124 -21.31 -3.31 -8.63
N ILE A 125 -20.65 -3.12 -7.48
CA ILE A 125 -19.25 -2.67 -7.43
C ILE A 125 -18.32 -3.72 -8.04
N LEU A 126 -18.55 -5.02 -7.78
CA LEU A 126 -17.78 -6.12 -8.34
C LEU A 126 -17.96 -6.25 -9.87
N GLN A 127 -19.18 -6.10 -10.39
CA GLN A 127 -19.44 -6.07 -11.85
C GLN A 127 -18.73 -4.88 -12.54
N LYS A 128 -18.46 -3.79 -11.82
CA LYS A 128 -17.80 -2.57 -12.32
C LYS A 128 -16.27 -2.62 -12.20
N LEU A 129 -15.64 -3.76 -11.86
CA LEU A 129 -14.18 -3.89 -11.70
C LEU A 129 -13.42 -3.92 -13.05
N PRO A 130 -12.26 -3.25 -13.16
CA PRO A 130 -11.45 -3.22 -14.38
C PRO A 130 -10.70 -4.54 -14.61
N ALA A 131 -10.47 -4.91 -15.87
CA ALA A 131 -9.77 -6.15 -16.21
C ALA A 131 -8.23 -5.99 -16.08
N PRO A 132 -7.49 -7.04 -15.67
CA PRO A 132 -6.03 -7.02 -15.71
C PRO A 132 -5.51 -6.94 -17.16
N LEU A 133 -4.41 -6.20 -17.35
CA LEU A 133 -3.67 -6.12 -18.62
C LEU A 133 -2.72 -7.31 -18.74
N ILE A 134 -2.87 -8.08 -19.83
CA ILE A 134 -1.97 -9.16 -20.22
C ILE A 134 -0.82 -8.56 -21.05
N ASP A 135 0.42 -9.00 -20.78
CA ASP A 135 1.66 -8.27 -21.12
C ASP A 135 1.90 -7.98 -22.62
N ASP A 136 1.29 -8.75 -23.52
CA ASP A 136 1.47 -8.61 -24.98
C ASP A 136 0.84 -7.33 -25.58
N SER A 137 -0.03 -6.66 -24.82
CA SER A 137 -0.60 -5.36 -25.21
C SER A 137 0.28 -4.18 -24.79
N TYR A 138 0.81 -4.22 -23.56
CA TYR A 138 1.47 -3.07 -22.94
C TYR A 138 2.76 -2.64 -23.64
N LYS A 139 3.57 -3.61 -24.12
CA LYS A 139 4.83 -3.30 -24.83
C LYS A 139 4.58 -2.47 -26.09
N LYS A 140 3.55 -2.82 -26.87
CA LYS A 140 3.19 -2.12 -28.12
C LYS A 140 2.76 -0.68 -27.87
N GLU A 141 2.00 -0.44 -26.79
CA GLU A 141 1.49 0.91 -26.46
C GLU A 141 2.58 1.84 -25.87
N CYS A 142 3.68 1.28 -25.35
CA CYS A 142 4.84 2.03 -24.84
C CYS A 142 5.91 2.29 -25.91
N ASP A 143 6.21 1.33 -26.79
CA ASP A 143 7.28 1.47 -27.81
C ASP A 143 6.95 2.58 -28.83
N GLU A 144 5.68 2.86 -29.10
CA GLU A 144 5.24 3.98 -29.97
C GLU A 144 5.64 5.35 -29.40
N ASP A 145 5.52 5.55 -28.08
CA ASP A 145 5.80 6.85 -27.44
C ASP A 145 7.32 7.14 -27.36
N VAL A 146 8.18 6.14 -27.59
CA VAL A 146 9.66 6.28 -27.59
C VAL A 146 10.20 6.73 -28.97
N CYS A 147 9.47 6.48 -30.07
CA CYS A 147 10.02 6.62 -31.43
C CYS A 147 9.88 8.04 -32.05
N SER A 148 9.34 9.02 -31.31
CA SER A 148 8.97 10.34 -31.85
C SER A 148 10.05 11.43 -31.75
N HIS A 149 11.12 11.24 -30.97
CA HIS A 149 12.23 12.18 -30.87
C HIS A 149 13.45 11.73 -31.68
N LYS A 150 13.87 12.56 -32.64
CA LYS A 150 15.07 12.31 -33.46
C LYS A 150 16.35 12.41 -32.63
N MET A 151 17.30 11.54 -32.95
CA MET A 151 18.56 11.34 -32.22
C MET A 151 19.62 12.38 -32.61
N GLU A 152 20.18 13.08 -31.62
CA GLU A 152 21.50 13.73 -31.69
C GLU A 152 22.51 13.00 -30.79
N PRO A 153 23.82 13.03 -31.10
CA PRO A 153 24.80 12.11 -30.50
C PRO A 153 25.28 12.48 -29.08
N ASP A 154 25.66 11.45 -28.33
CA ASP A 154 26.13 11.48 -26.92
C ASP A 154 27.35 12.41 -26.68
N ILE A 155 27.13 13.55 -26.00
CA ILE A 155 28.19 14.30 -25.31
C ILE A 155 28.14 14.02 -23.81
N LYS A 156 28.83 12.94 -23.44
CA LYS A 156 28.90 12.33 -22.11
C LYS A 156 29.54 13.22 -21.04
N MET A 157 28.80 14.20 -20.52
CA MET A 157 29.25 15.11 -19.46
C MET A 157 29.58 14.38 -18.14
N LYS A 158 30.88 14.20 -17.86
CA LYS A 158 31.42 13.39 -16.74
C LYS A 158 31.11 13.90 -15.32
N ILE A 159 30.49 15.06 -15.15
CA ILE A 159 30.36 15.74 -13.85
C ILE A 159 29.12 15.24 -13.07
N ALA A 160 28.05 14.82 -13.76
CA ALA A 160 26.75 14.56 -13.14
C ALA A 160 26.57 13.16 -12.52
N TRP A 161 27.63 12.34 -12.37
CA TRP A 161 27.52 10.91 -12.01
C TRP A 161 26.77 10.65 -10.69
N ARG A 162 26.82 11.58 -9.72
CA ARG A 162 26.06 11.46 -8.46
C ARG A 162 24.53 11.56 -8.64
N TYR A 163 24.04 12.28 -9.64
CA TYR A 163 22.61 12.36 -9.96
C TYR A 163 22.11 11.14 -10.74
N GLN A 164 23.01 10.45 -11.43
CA GLN A 164 22.72 9.18 -12.12
C GLN A 164 22.51 8.00 -11.15
N LEU A 165 22.91 8.16 -9.88
CA LEU A 165 22.78 7.17 -8.79
C LEU A 165 21.63 7.47 -7.83
N LEU A 166 20.85 8.54 -8.05
CA LEU A 166 19.58 8.72 -7.36
C LEU A 166 18.62 7.58 -7.79
N PRO A 167 17.82 7.00 -6.86
CA PRO A 167 16.76 6.08 -7.23
C PRO A 167 15.73 6.81 -8.09
N LYS A 168 15.83 6.66 -9.41
CA LYS A 168 14.77 7.09 -10.31
C LYS A 168 13.52 6.31 -9.96
N MET A 169 12.38 7.00 -9.89
CA MET A 169 11.09 6.33 -9.86
C MET A 169 10.87 5.72 -11.25
N GLU A 170 11.32 4.47 -11.43
CA GLU A 170 11.24 3.77 -12.71
C GLU A 170 9.77 3.54 -13.09
N ALA A 171 9.23 4.43 -13.92
CA ALA A 171 7.95 4.26 -14.61
C ALA A 171 8.07 3.19 -15.72
N GLY A 172 8.45 1.98 -15.34
CA GLY A 172 8.71 0.86 -16.25
C GLY A 172 8.76 -0.48 -15.50
N PRO A 173 8.19 -1.58 -16.06
CA PRO A 173 8.06 -2.85 -15.34
C PRO A 173 9.35 -3.69 -15.35
N VAL A 174 10.09 -3.66 -14.24
CA VAL A 174 11.21 -4.59 -13.99
C VAL A 174 10.68 -6.03 -13.93
N SER A 175 11.15 -6.88 -14.83
CA SER A 175 10.56 -8.20 -15.11
C SER A 175 11.04 -9.31 -14.18
N SER A 176 10.65 -9.26 -12.90
CA SER A 176 10.78 -10.40 -11.97
C SER A 176 9.56 -10.53 -11.04
N SER A 177 8.72 -11.54 -11.29
CA SER A 177 7.56 -11.92 -10.46
C SER A 177 6.67 -10.73 -10.05
N ARG A 178 5.89 -10.17 -11.00
CA ARG A 178 4.99 -9.03 -10.75
C ARG A 178 4.14 -9.25 -9.49
N PHE A 179 4.35 -8.37 -8.52
CA PHE A 179 3.67 -8.37 -7.22
C PHE A 179 2.24 -7.81 -7.29
N GLY A 180 1.95 -7.02 -8.33
CA GLY A 180 0.64 -6.49 -8.67
C GLY A 180 0.52 -6.28 -10.17
N HIS A 181 -0.71 -6.20 -10.66
CA HIS A 181 -1.02 -6.10 -12.07
C HIS A 181 -1.32 -4.65 -12.49
N TYR A 182 -1.30 -4.40 -13.80
CA TYR A 182 -1.87 -3.18 -14.38
C TYR A 182 -3.29 -3.49 -14.87
N TYR A 183 -4.17 -2.49 -14.95
CA TYR A 183 -5.60 -2.69 -15.20
C TYR A 183 -6.14 -1.76 -16.29
N ASP A 184 -6.96 -2.31 -17.19
CA ASP A 184 -7.65 -1.60 -18.27
C ASP A 184 -9.04 -1.16 -17.81
N ILE A 185 -9.23 0.16 -17.64
CA ILE A 185 -10.50 0.77 -17.20
C ILE A 185 -11.62 0.59 -18.25
N SER A 186 -11.29 0.38 -19.53
CA SER A 186 -12.28 0.18 -20.59
C SER A 186 -12.85 -1.25 -20.62
N LYS A 187 -12.21 -2.20 -19.95
CA LYS A 187 -12.65 -3.60 -19.86
C LYS A 187 -13.21 -3.93 -18.47
N ARG A 188 -13.87 -5.08 -18.35
CA ARG A 188 -14.37 -5.61 -17.07
C ARG A 188 -13.83 -7.01 -16.82
N ILE A 189 -13.69 -7.37 -15.55
CA ILE A 189 -13.31 -8.73 -15.17
C ILE A 189 -14.39 -9.73 -15.67
N PRO A 190 -14.02 -10.84 -16.33
CA PRO A 190 -14.95 -11.91 -16.68
C PRO A 190 -15.75 -12.42 -15.49
N GLN A 191 -17.07 -12.60 -15.65
CA GLN A 191 -17.98 -13.01 -14.59
C GLN A 191 -17.56 -14.34 -13.93
N GLU A 192 -17.03 -15.28 -14.72
CA GLU A 192 -16.42 -16.55 -14.29
C GLU A 192 -15.41 -16.38 -13.14
N LEU A 193 -14.57 -15.34 -13.19
CA LEU A 193 -13.57 -15.06 -12.14
C LEU A 193 -14.22 -14.47 -10.90
N ILE A 194 -15.30 -13.69 -11.04
CA ILE A 194 -16.06 -13.13 -9.91
C ILE A 194 -16.82 -14.25 -9.19
N GLU A 195 -17.47 -15.14 -9.93
CA GLU A 195 -18.20 -16.32 -9.43
C GLU A 195 -17.27 -17.35 -8.76
N THR A 196 -16.07 -17.54 -9.31
CA THR A 196 -15.03 -18.38 -8.70
C THR A 196 -14.39 -17.73 -7.47
N SER A 197 -14.41 -16.39 -7.39
CA SER A 197 -13.83 -15.65 -6.26
C SER A 197 -14.69 -15.75 -5.00
N LYS A 198 -14.02 -15.76 -3.85
CA LYS A 198 -14.70 -15.80 -2.56
C LYS A 198 -14.88 -14.38 -2.02
N TRP A 199 -16.12 -13.89 -1.98
CA TRP A 199 -16.42 -12.54 -1.53
C TRP A 199 -17.62 -12.47 -0.56
N HIS A 200 -17.67 -11.40 0.24
CA HIS A 200 -18.72 -11.16 1.23
C HIS A 200 -19.28 -9.74 1.11
N GLY A 201 -20.57 -9.61 0.82
CA GLY A 201 -21.26 -8.33 0.71
C GLY A 201 -21.74 -7.77 2.06
N PHE A 202 -21.50 -6.48 2.28
CA PHE A 202 -22.21 -5.65 3.26
C PHE A 202 -22.81 -4.44 2.56
N PHE A 203 -24.10 -4.52 2.26
CA PHE A 203 -24.89 -3.33 1.93
C PHE A 203 -25.60 -2.85 3.20
N LEU A 204 -25.42 -1.58 3.55
CA LEU A 204 -25.94 -1.04 4.80
C LEU A 204 -27.48 -0.96 4.86
N PRO A 205 -28.21 -0.48 3.82
CA PRO A 205 -29.67 -0.30 3.89
C PRO A 205 -30.44 -1.59 4.25
N GLU A 206 -30.15 -2.70 3.57
CA GLU A 206 -30.73 -4.02 3.88
C GLU A 206 -30.47 -4.44 5.34
N LYS A 207 -29.25 -4.21 5.81
CA LYS A 207 -28.81 -4.67 7.12
C LYS A 207 -29.33 -3.78 8.25
N ILE A 208 -29.75 -2.53 7.98
CA ILE A 208 -30.42 -1.69 8.98
C ILE A 208 -31.78 -2.28 9.36
N SER A 209 -32.59 -2.75 8.40
CA SER A 209 -33.97 -3.23 8.59
C SER A 209 -34.15 -4.39 9.58
N SER A 210 -33.08 -5.12 9.93
CA SER A 210 -33.10 -6.07 11.04
C SER A 210 -33.10 -5.35 12.39
N ALA A 211 -34.27 -5.20 13.01
CA ALA A 211 -34.38 -4.64 14.36
C ALA A 211 -33.62 -5.53 15.37
N PHE A 212 -32.70 -4.92 16.13
CA PHE A 212 -31.94 -5.58 17.20
C PHE A 212 -32.01 -4.72 18.46
N ASN A 213 -32.59 -5.29 19.53
CA ASN A 213 -32.59 -4.69 20.86
C ASN A 213 -31.30 -5.09 21.59
N VAL A 214 -30.27 -4.23 21.57
CA VAL A 214 -29.06 -4.36 22.38
C VAL A 214 -28.64 -2.98 22.89
N GLU A 215 -28.16 -2.92 24.13
CA GLU A 215 -27.95 -1.68 24.88
C GLU A 215 -26.60 -1.00 24.62
N SER A 216 -26.56 0.30 24.99
CA SER A 216 -25.41 1.00 25.60
C SER A 216 -24.02 0.98 24.95
N CYS A 217 -23.87 0.59 23.68
CA CYS A 217 -22.63 0.84 22.92
C CYS A 217 -22.67 2.19 22.18
N SER A 218 -21.67 3.04 22.42
CA SER A 218 -21.59 4.42 21.88
C SER A 218 -21.02 4.50 20.45
N LEU A 219 -21.55 3.67 19.56
CA LEU A 219 -21.32 3.65 18.11
C LEU A 219 -22.66 3.65 17.38
N THR A 220 -22.70 4.21 16.17
CA THR A 220 -23.91 4.13 15.33
C THR A 220 -24.29 2.67 15.02
N PRO A 221 -25.58 2.33 14.85
CA PRO A 221 -26.00 0.96 14.54
C PRO A 221 -25.37 0.41 13.24
N GLY A 222 -25.08 1.27 12.26
CA GLY A 222 -24.41 0.88 11.02
C GLY A 222 -22.98 0.41 11.24
N TYR A 223 -22.19 1.16 12.02
CA TYR A 223 -20.82 0.77 12.39
C TYR A 223 -20.80 -0.49 13.26
N MET A 224 -21.73 -0.64 14.20
CA MET A 224 -21.83 -1.85 15.03
C MET A 224 -22.12 -3.10 14.18
N LYS A 225 -23.11 -3.03 13.29
CA LYS A 225 -23.43 -4.13 12.36
C LYS A 225 -22.27 -4.44 11.42
N LEU A 226 -21.51 -3.43 10.96
CA LEU A 226 -20.32 -3.62 10.13
C LEU A 226 -19.17 -4.31 10.89
N LEU A 227 -18.84 -3.87 12.11
CA LEU A 227 -17.82 -4.53 12.94
C LEU A 227 -18.18 -5.98 13.23
N GLN A 228 -19.43 -6.23 13.64
CA GLN A 228 -19.93 -7.58 13.88
C GLN A 228 -19.83 -8.44 12.62
N PHE A 229 -20.14 -7.90 11.44
CA PHE A 229 -20.01 -8.63 10.18
C PHE A 229 -18.54 -8.96 9.86
N ILE A 230 -17.63 -7.99 9.94
CA ILE A 230 -16.20 -8.17 9.71
C ILE A 230 -15.61 -9.22 10.69
N GLN A 231 -15.90 -9.09 11.99
CA GLN A 231 -15.45 -10.02 13.03
C GLN A 231 -16.00 -11.45 12.79
N ASN A 232 -17.27 -11.57 12.39
CA ASN A 232 -17.87 -12.86 12.06
C ASN A 232 -17.17 -13.54 10.87
N ILE A 233 -16.79 -12.79 9.83
CA ILE A 233 -16.02 -13.36 8.70
C ILE A 233 -14.61 -13.73 9.16
N ILE A 234 -13.88 -12.84 9.84
CA ILE A 234 -12.52 -13.11 10.34
C ILE A 234 -12.47 -14.42 11.15
N TYR A 235 -13.41 -14.63 12.07
CA TYR A 235 -13.46 -15.82 12.93
C TYR A 235 -13.94 -17.08 12.20
N LYS A 236 -15.06 -17.02 11.45
CA LYS A 236 -15.63 -18.19 10.74
C LYS A 236 -14.69 -18.75 9.66
N GLU A 237 -13.78 -17.92 9.16
CA GLU A 237 -12.87 -18.26 8.08
C GLU A 237 -11.42 -18.47 8.53
N GLY A 238 -11.14 -18.27 9.83
CA GLY A 238 -9.82 -18.54 10.43
C GLY A 238 -8.73 -17.54 10.03
N PHE A 239 -9.09 -16.31 9.63
CA PHE A 239 -8.09 -15.28 9.33
C PHE A 239 -7.34 -14.81 10.58
N ASP A 240 -7.93 -14.96 11.77
CA ASP A 240 -7.32 -14.72 13.07
C ASP A 240 -6.37 -15.85 13.53
N GLY A 241 -6.37 -16.99 12.85
CA GLY A 241 -5.63 -18.18 13.24
C GLY A 241 -6.22 -18.96 14.42
N SER A 242 -7.41 -18.59 14.94
CA SER A 242 -8.10 -19.36 15.98
C SER A 242 -8.63 -20.69 15.43
N ASN A 243 -9.13 -20.65 14.20
CA ASN A 243 -9.51 -21.81 13.41
C ASN A 243 -8.50 -22.00 12.26
N PRO A 244 -7.98 -23.22 11.99
CA PRO A 244 -7.19 -23.46 10.79
C PRO A 244 -8.05 -23.27 9.54
N GLN A 245 -7.59 -22.44 8.60
CA GLN A 245 -8.31 -22.16 7.36
C GLN A 245 -8.52 -23.47 6.56
N LYS A 246 -9.73 -23.71 6.03
CA LYS A 246 -10.13 -24.98 5.38
C LYS A 246 -9.46 -25.28 4.02
N LYS A 247 -8.46 -24.49 3.62
CA LYS A 247 -7.68 -24.57 2.37
C LYS A 247 -6.22 -24.24 2.71
N GLN A 248 -5.42 -23.89 1.70
CA GLN A 248 -4.16 -23.17 1.92
C GLN A 248 -4.43 -21.82 2.62
N LYS A 249 -3.40 -21.23 3.25
CA LYS A 249 -3.54 -19.91 3.89
C LYS A 249 -3.92 -18.84 2.86
N ASN A 250 -4.85 -17.97 3.22
CA ASN A 250 -5.34 -16.88 2.38
C ASN A 250 -5.53 -15.59 3.20
N ILE A 251 -5.58 -14.45 2.53
CA ILE A 251 -5.80 -13.12 3.12
C ILE A 251 -7.19 -12.58 2.79
N LEU A 252 -7.77 -11.86 3.74
CA LEU A 252 -9.00 -11.11 3.59
C LEU A 252 -8.71 -9.64 3.19
N ARG A 253 -9.08 -9.26 1.98
CA ARG A 253 -9.08 -7.86 1.53
C ARG A 253 -10.43 -7.23 1.86
N ILE A 254 -10.43 -6.30 2.81
CA ILE A 254 -11.61 -5.56 3.24
C ILE A 254 -11.64 -4.22 2.49
N GLY A 255 -12.73 -3.92 1.80
CA GLY A 255 -12.97 -2.63 1.17
C GLY A 255 -14.22 -1.98 1.76
N ILE A 256 -14.08 -0.80 2.37
CA ILE A 256 -15.19 -0.01 2.92
C ILE A 256 -15.35 1.28 2.10
N GLN A 257 -16.55 1.51 1.55
CA GLN A 257 -16.84 2.64 0.69
C GLN A 257 -17.51 3.80 1.44
N ASN A 258 -17.09 5.04 1.16
CA ASN A 258 -17.70 6.28 1.65
C ASN A 258 -17.90 6.33 3.18
N LEU A 259 -16.97 5.78 3.97
CA LEU A 259 -17.06 5.74 5.43
C LEU A 259 -17.10 7.17 6.00
N GLY A 260 -17.93 7.40 7.03
CA GLY A 260 -18.11 8.74 7.61
C GLY A 260 -18.96 9.71 6.78
N SER A 261 -19.44 9.30 5.60
CA SER A 261 -20.52 10.02 4.90
C SER A 261 -21.86 9.87 5.66
N PRO A 262 -22.82 10.79 5.49
CA PRO A 262 -24.14 10.72 6.16
C PRO A 262 -24.91 9.42 5.92
N LEU A 263 -24.61 8.70 4.83
CA LEU A 263 -25.20 7.39 4.52
C LEU A 263 -24.94 6.33 5.60
N TRP A 264 -23.88 6.47 6.40
CA TRP A 264 -23.56 5.57 7.52
C TRP A 264 -24.35 5.87 8.81
N GLY A 265 -25.27 6.84 8.79
CA GLY A 265 -26.07 7.24 9.95
C GLY A 265 -25.24 7.97 11.02
N ASP A 266 -24.28 8.77 10.59
CA ASP A 266 -23.31 9.49 11.42
C ASP A 266 -23.32 10.97 11.02
N ASP A 267 -23.43 11.88 11.99
CA ASP A 267 -23.72 13.31 11.75
C ASP A 267 -22.47 14.21 11.75
N ILE A 268 -21.28 13.61 11.73
CA ILE A 268 -19.96 14.26 11.69
C ILE A 268 -19.79 15.29 10.55
N CYS A 269 -20.55 15.17 9.46
CA CYS A 269 -20.56 16.15 8.36
C CYS A 269 -21.53 17.33 8.57
N CYS A 270 -22.39 17.26 9.59
CA CYS A 270 -23.57 18.11 9.76
C CYS A 270 -23.58 18.89 11.08
N THR A 271 -22.94 18.38 12.14
CA THR A 271 -22.92 18.99 13.48
C THR A 271 -21.48 19.11 14.01
N GLU A 272 -21.15 20.26 14.62
CA GLU A 272 -19.85 20.45 15.29
C GLU A 272 -19.82 19.81 16.68
N ASN A 273 -20.97 19.79 17.36
CA ASN A 273 -21.19 19.24 18.69
C ASN A 273 -22.20 18.09 18.60
N CYS A 274 -21.74 16.86 18.76
CA CYS A 274 -22.59 15.68 18.90
C CYS A 274 -22.00 14.70 19.91
N ASP A 275 -22.84 14.14 20.78
CA ASP A 275 -22.47 13.09 21.74
C ASP A 275 -21.95 11.81 21.05
N THR A 276 -22.37 11.63 19.79
CA THR A 276 -22.00 10.52 18.89
C THR A 276 -20.67 10.78 18.15
N SER A 277 -20.05 11.97 18.26
CA SER A 277 -18.85 12.43 17.50
C SER A 277 -17.55 11.61 17.67
N HIS A 278 -17.61 10.54 18.48
CA HIS A 278 -16.56 9.55 18.63
C HIS A 278 -16.84 8.21 17.92
N SER A 279 -18.04 7.99 17.36
CA SER A 279 -18.47 6.74 16.71
C SER A 279 -17.50 6.25 15.65
N LEU A 280 -17.21 7.09 14.64
CA LEU A 280 -16.25 6.77 13.59
C LEU A 280 -14.85 6.46 14.14
N THR A 281 -14.39 7.20 15.16
CA THR A 281 -13.07 6.97 15.76
C THR A 281 -13.02 5.69 16.61
N LYS A 282 -14.11 5.32 17.29
CA LYS A 282 -14.24 4.05 18.01
C LYS A 282 -14.32 2.88 17.03
N PHE A 283 -15.08 3.03 15.93
CA PHE A 283 -15.14 2.08 14.83
C PHE A 283 -13.74 1.80 14.26
N LEU A 284 -13.01 2.84 13.86
CA LEU A 284 -11.66 2.71 13.31
C LEU A 284 -10.68 2.11 14.33
N TYR A 285 -10.77 2.46 15.61
CA TYR A 285 -9.95 1.88 16.67
C TYR A 285 -10.17 0.36 16.83
N ILE A 286 -11.43 -0.08 16.90
CA ILE A 286 -11.79 -1.51 17.01
C ILE A 286 -11.38 -2.27 15.74
N LEU A 287 -11.67 -1.70 14.56
CA LEU A 287 -11.28 -2.28 13.27
C LEU A 287 -9.76 -2.44 13.17
N ARG A 288 -8.97 -1.43 13.57
CA ARG A 288 -7.50 -1.49 13.59
C ARG A 288 -7.00 -2.62 14.51
N GLY A 289 -7.68 -2.88 15.62
CA GLY A 289 -7.42 -4.03 16.49
C GLY A 289 -7.68 -5.38 15.81
N LEU A 290 -8.88 -5.56 15.25
CA LEU A 290 -9.28 -6.79 14.53
C LEU A 290 -8.36 -7.13 13.35
N LEU A 291 -7.87 -6.10 12.64
CA LEU A 291 -6.90 -6.26 11.55
C LEU A 291 -5.54 -6.71 12.08
N ARG A 292 -5.04 -6.12 13.16
CA ARG A 292 -3.73 -6.47 13.75
C ARG A 292 -3.64 -7.91 14.24
N THR A 293 -4.78 -8.52 14.58
CA THR A 293 -4.88 -9.92 14.98
C THR A 293 -5.34 -10.85 13.85
N SER A 294 -5.31 -10.44 12.58
CA SER A 294 -5.74 -11.30 11.46
C SER A 294 -4.94 -11.11 10.17
N LEU A 295 -5.00 -12.11 9.30
CA LEU A 295 -4.49 -12.09 7.92
C LEU A 295 -5.39 -11.25 7.02
N SER A 296 -5.57 -9.98 7.36
CA SER A 296 -6.49 -9.06 6.71
C SER A 296 -5.80 -7.75 6.32
N ALA A 297 -6.17 -7.14 5.20
CA ALA A 297 -5.74 -5.79 4.81
C ALA A 297 -6.97 -4.96 4.42
N CYS A 298 -7.05 -3.72 4.91
CA CYS A 298 -8.25 -2.88 4.76
C CYS A 298 -7.98 -1.62 3.94
N ILE A 299 -8.83 -1.35 2.95
CA ILE A 299 -8.93 -0.07 2.24
C ILE A 299 -10.24 0.62 2.61
N ILE A 300 -10.18 1.91 2.90
CA ILE A 300 -11.32 2.74 3.27
C ILE A 300 -11.33 3.97 2.37
N THR A 301 -12.44 4.26 1.70
CA THR A 301 -12.67 5.58 1.08
C THR A 301 -13.53 6.44 2.01
N MET A 302 -13.19 7.72 2.14
CA MET A 302 -13.83 8.64 3.07
C MET A 302 -13.84 10.08 2.54
N PRO A 303 -15.00 10.77 2.50
CA PRO A 303 -15.10 12.15 2.02
C PRO A 303 -14.70 13.14 3.12
N THR A 304 -13.41 13.22 3.47
CA THR A 304 -12.92 14.14 4.52
C THR A 304 -13.18 15.61 4.19
N HIS A 305 -13.37 15.95 2.91
CA HIS A 305 -13.75 17.29 2.45
C HIS A 305 -15.17 17.73 2.90
N LEU A 306 -16.02 16.81 3.40
CA LEU A 306 -17.33 17.14 3.99
C LEU A 306 -17.26 17.40 5.51
N ILE A 307 -16.12 17.13 6.15
CA ILE A 307 -15.98 17.18 7.62
C ILE A 307 -15.30 18.49 8.02
N GLN A 308 -16.05 19.40 8.63
CA GLN A 308 -15.54 20.71 9.06
C GLN A 308 -14.62 20.58 10.29
N ASN A 309 -14.95 19.65 11.20
CA ASN A 309 -14.22 19.44 12.44
C ASN A 309 -12.83 18.78 12.20
N LYS A 310 -11.80 19.62 12.08
CA LYS A 310 -10.40 19.22 11.88
C LYS A 310 -9.87 18.25 12.95
N ALA A 311 -10.40 18.29 14.17
CA ALA A 311 -9.98 17.37 15.23
C ALA A 311 -10.51 15.94 14.98
N VAL A 312 -11.65 15.76 14.31
CA VAL A 312 -12.10 14.44 13.84
C VAL A 312 -11.15 13.91 12.78
N ILE A 313 -10.82 14.72 11.76
CA ILE A 313 -9.89 14.34 10.68
C ILE A 313 -8.52 13.93 11.24
N ALA A 314 -7.99 14.69 12.21
CA ALA A 314 -6.73 14.36 12.88
C ALA A 314 -6.80 13.02 13.64
N ARG A 315 -7.90 12.75 14.37
CA ARG A 315 -8.11 11.44 15.05
C ARG A 315 -8.18 10.30 14.03
N VAL A 316 -8.93 10.46 12.95
CA VAL A 316 -9.09 9.49 11.86
C VAL A 316 -7.75 9.19 11.16
N THR A 317 -6.94 10.23 10.92
CA THR A 317 -5.58 10.12 10.36
C THR A 317 -4.69 9.26 11.26
N ASN A 318 -4.63 9.58 12.56
CA ASN A 318 -3.81 8.87 13.55
C ASN A 318 -4.27 7.42 13.82
N LEU A 319 -5.56 7.12 13.61
CA LEU A 319 -6.15 5.78 13.74
C LEU A 319 -5.92 4.92 12.49
N SER A 320 -5.74 5.55 11.33
CA SER A 320 -5.30 4.86 10.12
C SER A 320 -3.81 4.53 10.22
N ASP A 321 -3.33 3.54 9.46
CA ASP A 321 -1.90 3.26 9.36
C ASP A 321 -1.28 4.00 8.18
N THR A 322 -1.98 4.01 7.04
CA THR A 322 -1.60 4.72 5.81
C THR A 322 -2.71 5.72 5.46
N VAL A 323 -2.36 6.94 5.02
CA VAL A 323 -3.33 7.96 4.59
C VAL A 323 -2.87 8.62 3.29
N VAL A 324 -3.73 8.56 2.28
CA VAL A 324 -3.49 9.09 0.92
C VAL A 324 -4.68 9.96 0.53
N GLY A 325 -4.45 11.25 0.30
CA GLY A 325 -5.50 12.18 -0.11
C GLY A 325 -5.51 12.43 -1.61
N LEU A 326 -6.67 12.40 -2.25
CA LEU A 326 -6.83 12.72 -3.67
C LEU A 326 -7.34 14.15 -3.88
N GLU A 327 -6.70 14.88 -4.78
CA GLU A 327 -7.12 16.22 -5.19
C GLU A 327 -7.34 16.24 -6.71
N SER A 328 -8.59 16.11 -7.15
CA SER A 328 -8.94 16.28 -8.56
C SER A 328 -8.80 17.74 -8.98
N PHE A 329 -8.31 17.99 -10.20
CA PHE A 329 -8.29 19.33 -10.79
C PHE A 329 -9.63 19.76 -11.41
N ILE A 330 -10.56 18.83 -11.65
CA ILE A 330 -11.85 19.10 -12.29
C ILE A 330 -12.60 20.20 -11.53
N GLY A 331 -12.98 21.28 -12.22
CA GLY A 331 -13.66 22.41 -11.62
C GLY A 331 -12.79 23.24 -10.66
N SER A 332 -11.49 23.34 -10.95
CA SER A 332 -10.53 24.18 -10.20
C SER A 332 -9.63 24.99 -11.13
N GLU A 333 -9.03 26.06 -10.60
CA GLU A 333 -8.06 26.92 -11.31
C GLU A 333 -6.81 26.16 -11.82
N LYS A 334 -6.56 24.95 -11.29
CA LYS A 334 -5.45 24.09 -11.74
C LYS A 334 -5.75 23.43 -13.10
N GLU A 335 -7.01 23.25 -13.47
CA GLU A 335 -7.43 22.65 -14.76
C GLU A 335 -7.04 23.54 -15.96
N THR A 336 -7.15 24.86 -15.80
CA THR A 336 -6.80 25.84 -16.84
C THR A 336 -5.31 26.21 -16.87
N ASN A 337 -4.51 25.71 -15.92
CA ASN A 337 -3.11 26.11 -15.77
C ASN A 337 -2.21 25.28 -16.72
N PRO A 338 -1.40 25.93 -17.59
CA PRO A 338 -0.51 25.21 -18.52
C PRO A 338 0.44 24.21 -17.85
N LEU A 339 0.86 24.44 -16.61
CA LEU A 339 1.75 23.56 -15.84
C LEU A 339 1.09 22.23 -15.42
N TYR A 340 -0.23 22.12 -15.51
CA TYR A 340 -0.99 20.94 -15.10
C TYR A 340 -1.74 20.25 -16.26
N LYS A 341 -1.58 20.73 -17.49
CA LYS A 341 -2.31 20.28 -18.69
C LYS A 341 -2.30 18.76 -18.94
N ASP A 342 -1.24 18.07 -18.54
CA ASP A 342 -1.07 16.62 -18.72
C ASP A 342 -1.56 15.78 -17.53
N TYR A 343 -1.98 16.42 -16.43
CA TYR A 343 -2.35 15.81 -15.15
C TYR A 343 -3.83 16.04 -14.82
N HIS A 344 -4.40 15.09 -14.08
CA HIS A 344 -5.83 15.08 -13.71
C HIS A 344 -6.05 15.44 -12.23
N GLY A 345 -4.98 15.44 -11.44
CA GLY A 345 -5.00 15.80 -10.03
C GLY A 345 -3.66 15.55 -9.32
N LEU A 346 -3.62 15.82 -8.02
CA LEU A 346 -2.51 15.51 -7.12
C LEU A 346 -2.88 14.36 -6.16
N ILE A 347 -1.86 13.62 -5.72
CA ILE A 347 -1.99 12.54 -4.75
C ILE A 347 -1.07 12.79 -3.55
N HIS A 348 -1.69 13.10 -2.41
CA HIS A 348 -1.03 13.59 -1.20
C HIS A 348 -0.78 12.45 -0.22
N ILE A 349 0.45 11.96 -0.11
CA ILE A 349 0.82 10.96 0.91
C ILE A 349 0.92 11.66 2.26
N ARG A 350 -0.15 11.61 3.05
CA ARG A 350 -0.22 12.26 4.37
C ARG A 350 0.38 11.39 5.48
N GLN A 351 0.29 10.07 5.37
CA GLN A 351 0.87 9.14 6.34
C GLN A 351 1.29 7.81 5.70
N ILE A 352 2.49 7.34 6.06
CA ILE A 352 3.09 6.06 5.67
C ILE A 352 3.07 5.11 6.89
N PRO A 353 2.82 3.80 6.70
CA PRO A 353 2.62 2.87 7.82
C PRO A 353 3.90 2.65 8.64
N ARG A 354 3.87 3.07 9.90
CA ARG A 354 5.01 3.00 10.84
C ARG A 354 5.15 1.64 11.54
N LEU A 355 4.78 0.54 10.89
CA LEU A 355 4.80 -0.79 11.52
C LEU A 355 6.23 -1.29 11.78
N ASN A 356 6.54 -1.57 13.04
CA ASN A 356 7.81 -2.12 13.53
C ASN A 356 9.07 -1.27 13.21
N ASN A 357 8.91 0.00 12.82
CA ASN A 357 10.00 0.90 12.49
C ASN A 357 10.22 1.92 13.63
N LEU A 358 11.47 2.04 14.10
CA LEU A 358 11.88 3.10 15.04
C LEU A 358 12.17 4.44 14.34
N ILE A 359 12.32 4.42 13.02
CA ILE A 359 12.62 5.59 12.18
C ILE A 359 11.35 5.95 11.38
N TYR A 360 11.00 7.23 11.36
CA TYR A 360 9.94 7.74 10.50
C TYR A 360 10.47 7.95 9.08
N ASP A 361 9.89 7.23 8.11
CA ASP A 361 10.18 7.45 6.70
C ASP A 361 9.41 8.70 6.23
N ILE A 362 10.16 9.75 5.89
CA ILE A 362 9.62 10.97 5.30
C ILE A 362 9.73 10.80 3.78
N SER A 363 8.61 10.70 3.08
CA SER A 363 8.63 10.85 1.62
C SER A 363 9.07 12.27 1.27
N ASP A 364 10.30 12.41 0.78
CA ASP A 364 10.80 13.67 0.20
C ASP A 364 9.98 14.08 -1.04
N VAL A 365 9.34 13.11 -1.71
CA VAL A 365 8.42 13.36 -2.82
C VAL A 365 7.05 13.77 -2.25
N LYS A 366 6.85 15.08 -2.13
CA LYS A 366 5.59 15.71 -1.68
C LYS A 366 4.69 16.12 -2.84
N ASP A 367 5.30 16.50 -3.97
CA ASP A 367 4.60 16.91 -5.18
C ASP A 367 4.42 15.69 -6.10
N LEU A 368 3.36 14.91 -5.90
CA LEU A 368 2.98 13.78 -6.75
C LEU A 368 1.72 14.12 -7.53
N ALA A 369 1.76 13.95 -8.85
CA ALA A 369 0.63 14.17 -9.74
C ALA A 369 0.17 12.85 -10.34
N PHE A 370 -1.13 12.72 -10.61
CA PHE A 370 -1.69 11.57 -11.32
C PHE A 370 -2.30 11.98 -12.66
N LYS A 371 -2.19 11.09 -13.64
CA LYS A 371 -2.81 11.26 -14.97
C LYS A 371 -3.48 9.97 -15.42
N LEU A 372 -4.60 10.11 -16.11
CA LEU A 372 -5.39 9.02 -16.67
C LEU A 372 -5.26 9.02 -18.20
N LYS A 373 -4.20 8.38 -18.73
CA LYS A 373 -3.89 8.37 -20.17
C LYS A 373 -4.00 6.95 -20.74
N LYS A 374 -4.46 6.83 -21.99
CA LYS A 374 -4.63 5.55 -22.72
C LYS A 374 -5.31 4.43 -21.87
N LYS A 375 -6.29 4.80 -21.02
CA LYS A 375 -7.03 3.93 -20.06
C LYS A 375 -6.25 3.44 -18.83
N LEU A 376 -5.01 3.86 -18.65
CA LEU A 376 -4.17 3.53 -17.50
C LEU A 376 -4.12 4.68 -16.49
N PHE A 377 -4.12 4.36 -15.19
CA PHE A 377 -3.85 5.33 -14.12
C PHE A 377 -2.37 5.31 -13.77
N THR A 378 -1.68 6.45 -13.90
CA THR A 378 -0.25 6.58 -13.60
C THR A 378 -0.01 7.71 -12.61
N ILE A 379 0.91 7.50 -11.66
CA ILE A 379 1.37 8.50 -10.69
C ILE A 379 2.83 8.81 -10.99
N GLU A 380 3.18 10.09 -11.03
CA GLU A 380 4.52 10.59 -11.34
C GLU A 380 4.91 11.69 -10.33
N PRO A 381 6.21 11.86 -10.04
CA PRO A 381 6.68 13.08 -9.39
C PRO A 381 6.38 14.26 -10.30
N LYS A 382 5.93 15.38 -9.73
CA LYS A 382 5.78 16.63 -10.46
C LYS A 382 7.17 17.18 -10.78
N ASP A 383 7.52 17.20 -12.07
CA ASP A 383 8.73 17.89 -12.52
C ASP A 383 8.68 19.38 -12.15
N LYS A 384 9.80 19.88 -11.63
CA LYS A 384 10.01 21.31 -11.34
C LYS A 384 10.63 21.95 -12.58
N GLY A 385 9.75 22.39 -13.48
CA GLY A 385 10.11 23.27 -14.61
C GLY A 385 10.53 24.66 -14.14
#